data_AF-A0A918U7S0-F1
#
_entry.id   AF-A0A918U7S0-F1
#
_cell.length_a   1.000
_cell.length_b   1.000
_cell.length_c   1.000
_cell.angle_alpha   90.00
_cell.angle_beta   90.00
_cell.angle_gamma   90.00
#
_symmetry.space_group_name_H-M   'P 1'
#
loop_
_entity.id
_entity.type
_entity.pdbx_description
1 polymer ?
#
loop_
_entity_poly.entity_id
_entity_poly.type
_entity_poly.pdbx_seq_one_letter_code
_entity_poly.pdbx_strand_id
1 'polypeptide(L)' 'MARRPEGVLAFRRGDFVCVADTTPESVTTPAYGRVLLASGQVLEGDGDAKIPADTTVWFTTA' A
#
# COMPACT_ATOMS: atom_id res chain seq x y z
N MET A 1 1.10 4.97 -15.99
CA MET A 1 0.85 4.24 -14.73
C MET A 1 1.89 3.13 -14.63
N ALA A 2 2.69 3.09 -13.57
CA ALA A 2 3.67 2.01 -13.39
C ALA A 2 2.94 0.67 -13.23
N ARG A 3 3.48 -0.39 -13.85
CA ARG A 3 2.94 -1.75 -13.75
C ARG A 3 3.08 -2.23 -12.29
N ARG A 4 1.99 -2.76 -11.72
CA ARG A 4 2.03 -3.40 -10.39
C ARG A 4 2.39 -4.87 -10.50
N PRO A 5 2.99 -5.46 -9.46
CA PRO A 5 3.03 -6.90 -9.32
C PRO A 5 1.63 -7.47 -9.45
N GLU A 6 1.52 -8.64 -10.07
CA GLU A 6 0.28 -9.40 -10.07
C GLU A 6 -0.14 -9.72 -8.63
N GLY A 7 -1.44 -9.66 -8.33
CA GLY A 7 -1.95 -9.82 -6.96
C GLY A 7 -1.81 -8.58 -6.06
N VAL A 8 -1.32 -7.45 -6.58
CA VAL A 8 -1.25 -6.19 -5.83
C VAL A 8 -2.13 -5.13 -6.48
N LEU A 9 -3.19 -4.73 -5.77
CA LEU A 9 -4.08 -3.65 -6.18
C LEU A 9 -3.61 -2.35 -5.55
N ALA A 10 -3.54 -1.28 -6.35
CA ALA A 10 -3.30 0.07 -5.85
C ALA A 10 -4.21 1.03 -6.60
N PHE A 11 -5.17 1.64 -5.91
CA PHE A 11 -6.15 2.53 -6.52
C PHE A 11 -6.47 3.72 -5.62
N ARG A 12 -6.78 4.85 -6.26
CA ARG A 12 -7.20 6.06 -5.56
C ARG A 12 -8.72 6.09 -5.45
N ARG A 13 -9.24 6.46 -4.28
CA ARG A 13 -10.66 6.76 -4.05
C ARG A 13 -10.77 8.07 -3.28
N GLY A 14 -11.18 9.14 -3.97
CA GLY A 14 -11.15 10.49 -3.39
C GLY A 14 -9.73 10.86 -2.94
N ASP A 15 -9.59 11.20 -1.66
CA ASP A 15 -8.35 11.70 -1.04
C ASP A 15 -7.50 10.62 -0.37
N PHE A 16 -7.75 9.34 -0.67
CA PHE A 16 -6.93 8.24 -0.19
C PHE A 16 -6.55 7.25 -1.28
N VAL A 17 -5.40 6.60 -1.09
CA VAL A 17 -4.95 5.46 -1.90
C VAL A 17 -5.13 4.19 -1.08
N CYS A 18 -5.83 3.21 -1.64
CA CYS A 18 -5.92 1.87 -1.08
C CYS A 18 -4.92 0.97 -1.80
N VAL A 19 -4.09 0.28 -1.02
CA VAL A 19 -3.25 -0.81 -1.50
C VAL A 19 -3.70 -2.10 -0.81
N ALA A 20 -3.95 -3.13 -1.60
CA ALA A 20 -4.23 -4.48 -1.12
C ALA A 20 -3.24 -5.45 -1.75
N ASP A 21 -2.41 -6.05 -0.92
CA ASP A 21 -1.54 -7.17 -1.27
C ASP A 21 -2.31 -8.46 -1.02
N THR A 22 -2.61 -9.22 -2.08
CA THR A 22 -3.27 -10.53 -2.00
C THR A 22 -2.29 -11.67 -2.28
N THR A 23 -0.99 -11.38 -2.18
CA THR A 23 0.08 -12.35 -2.39
C THR A 23 0.62 -12.87 -1.05
N PRO A 24 1.28 -14.04 -1.03
CA PRO A 24 1.89 -14.58 0.20
C PRO A 24 3.23 -13.91 0.56
N GLU A 25 3.68 -12.93 -0.22
CA GLU A 25 4.96 -12.25 -0.05
C GLU A 25 4.71 -10.78 0.32
N SER A 26 5.68 -10.13 0.95
CA SER A 26 5.58 -8.68 1.19
C SER A 26 5.87 -7.89 -0.08
N VAL A 27 5.08 -6.84 -0.36
CA VAL A 27 5.34 -5.89 -1.45
C VAL A 27 5.83 -4.53 -0.95
N THR A 28 6.71 -3.89 -1.71
CA THR A 28 7.06 -2.48 -1.53
C THR A 28 6.26 -1.60 -2.48
N THR A 29 5.70 -0.52 -1.95
CA THR A 29 5.00 0.53 -2.69
C THR A 29 5.52 1.90 -2.26
N PRO A 30 5.35 2.98 -3.05
CA PRO A 30 5.40 4.33 -2.51
C PRO A 30 4.51 4.47 -1.27
N ALA A 31 5.00 5.17 -0.25
CA ALA A 31 4.19 5.69 0.84
C ALA A 31 3.46 6.94 0.34
N TYR A 32 2.25 6.77 -0.22
CA TYR A 32 1.51 7.85 -0.90
C TYR A 32 1.16 9.05 -0.01
N GLY A 33 1.35 8.91 1.29
CA GLY A 33 1.02 9.86 2.33
C GLY A 33 1.00 9.15 3.68
N ARG A 34 0.31 9.70 4.66
CA ARG A 34 0.15 9.11 6.00
C ARG A 34 -0.74 7.87 5.94
N VAL A 35 -0.34 6.79 6.60
CA VAL A 35 -1.22 5.63 6.86
C VAL A 35 -2.45 6.04 7.68
N LEU A 36 -3.64 5.74 7.16
CA LEU A 36 -4.93 5.96 7.81
C LEU A 36 -5.45 4.70 8.50
N LEU A 37 -5.25 3.55 7.86
CA LEU A 37 -5.71 2.24 8.31
C LEU A 37 -4.82 1.17 7.70
N ALA A 38 -4.48 0.14 8.48
CA ALA A 38 -3.84 -1.07 7.96
C ALA A 38 -4.38 -2.30 8.68
N SER A 39 -4.57 -3.41 7.94
CA SER A 39 -4.93 -4.71 8.52
C SER A 39 -3.73 -5.48 9.07
N GLY A 40 -2.52 -5.01 8.79
CA GLY A 40 -1.24 -5.58 9.24
C GLY A 40 -0.22 -4.48 9.49
N GLN A 41 0.89 -4.80 10.15
CA GLN A 41 1.92 -3.82 10.48
C GLN A 41 2.70 -3.40 9.22
N VAL A 42 2.46 -2.18 8.75
CA VAL A 42 3.17 -1.57 7.63
C VAL A 42 4.47 -0.95 8.15
N LEU A 43 5.58 -1.19 7.45
CA LEU A 43 6.85 -0.53 7.74
C LEU A 43 7.03 0.61 6.74
N GLU A 44 6.97 1.85 7.22
CA GLU A 44 7.22 3.06 6.42
C GLU A 44 8.72 3.39 6.42
N GLY A 45 9.25 3.71 5.25
CA GLY A 45 10.60 4.24 5.05
C GLY A 45 10.56 5.62 4.39
N ASP A 46 11.70 6.09 3.89
CA ASP A 46 11.79 7.41 3.22
C ASP A 46 11.13 7.37 1.83
N GLY A 47 9.82 7.58 1.81
CA GLY A 47 9.00 7.66 0.59
C GLY A 47 8.46 6.31 0.11
N ASP A 48 8.78 5.21 0.79
CA ASP A 48 8.25 3.88 0.52
C ASP A 48 7.56 3.27 1.76
N ALA A 49 6.76 2.25 1.50
CA ALA A 49 6.08 1.46 2.51
C ALA A 49 6.19 -0.02 2.11
N LYS A 50 6.65 -0.84 3.05
CA LYS A 50 6.62 -2.29 2.96
C LYS A 50 5.33 -2.80 3.57
N ILE A 51 4.50 -3.38 2.70
CA ILE A 51 3.21 -3.98 3.05
C ILE A 51 3.44 -5.49 3.21
N PRO A 52 3.10 -6.08 4.36
CA PRO A 52 3.17 -7.54 4.52
C PRO A 52 2.21 -8.27 3.58
N ALA A 53 2.43 -9.57 3.40
CA ALA A 53 1.50 -10.46 2.74
C ALA A 53 0.07 -10.30 3.29
N ASP A 54 -0.93 -10.53 2.42
CA ASP A 54 -2.36 -10.49 2.77
C ASP A 54 -2.82 -9.22 3.53
N THR A 55 -2.16 -8.08 3.27
CA THR A 55 -2.42 -6.83 3.99
C THR A 55 -3.06 -5.77 3.10
N THR A 56 -4.09 -5.13 3.63
CA THR A 56 -4.67 -3.90 3.06
C THR A 56 -4.25 -2.69 3.88
N VAL A 57 -3.82 -1.63 3.21
CA VAL A 57 -3.46 -0.34 3.81
C VAL A 57 -4.04 0.82 3.02
N TRP A 58 -4.50 1.85 3.74
CA TRP A 58 -5.00 3.10 3.16
C TRP A 58 -4.06 4.24 3.54
N PHE A 59 -3.66 5.05 2.56
CA PHE A 59 -2.83 6.25 2.72
C PHE A 59 -3.62 7.50 2.38
N THR A 60 -3.26 8.66 2.95
CA THR A 60 -3.62 9.96 2.33
C THR A 60 -3.00 10.09 0.94
N THR A 61 -3.48 11.05 0.14
CA THR A 61 -2.90 11.38 -1.18
C THR A 61 -2.00 12.63 -1.18
N ALA A 62 -1.78 13.22 0.00
CA ALA A 62 -1.01 14.43 0.24
C ALA A 62 0.00 14.19 1.36
#